data_AF-A0A661NVD5-F1
#
_entry.id   AF-A0A661NVD5-F1
#
_cell.length_a   1.000
_cell.length_b   1.000
_cell.length_c   1.000
_cell.angle_alpha   90.00
_cell.angle_beta   90.00
_cell.angle_gamma   90.00
#
_symmetry.space_group_name_H-M   'P 1'
#
loop_
_entity.id
_entity.type
_entity.pdbx_description
1 polymer ?
#
loop_
_entity_poly.entity_id
_entity_poly.type
_entity_poly.pdbx_seq_one_letter_code
_entity_poly.pdbx_strand_id
1 'polypeptide(L)'
;MDLFSLADRLATPFRFTPDEAQDQLPIGAHGAIGDGHSCALVRADGAIDWLCLPRFDSPSVFAEILDSERGGVTAIRPSQRPFESLQQYEPDTNVLWTEFRVAGQGLVRVTDLMPWQDDPRASIHEVHRRVDCLEGEVELEVIFDPRFDYGADG
;
A
#
# COMPACT_ATOMS: atom_id res chain seq x y z
N MET A 1 18.75 15.23 10.08
CA MET A 1 17.30 15.11 10.31
C MET A 1 16.79 14.29 9.15
N ASP A 2 16.29 13.08 9.40
CA ASP A 2 15.79 12.20 8.33
C ASP A 2 14.45 12.72 7.77
N LEU A 3 14.09 12.26 6.57
CA LEU A 3 12.85 12.67 5.90
C LEU A 3 11.62 12.36 6.76
N PHE A 4 11.62 11.21 7.45
CA PHE A 4 10.56 10.83 8.37
C PHE A 4 10.36 11.88 9.48
N SER A 5 11.42 12.33 10.16
CA SER A 5 11.33 13.31 11.25
C SER A 5 10.85 14.69 10.77
N LEU A 6 11.12 15.05 9.51
CA LEU A 6 10.59 16.26 8.90
C LEU A 6 9.10 16.08 8.55
N ALA A 7 8.75 14.95 7.97
CA ALA A 7 7.40 14.64 7.54
C ALA A 7 6.45 14.39 8.73
N ASP A 8 6.92 13.78 9.82
CA ASP A 8 6.21 13.62 11.11
C ASP A 8 5.85 14.98 11.74
N ARG A 9 6.66 16.01 11.51
CA ARG A 9 6.33 17.38 11.94
C ARG A 9 5.24 18.05 11.09
N LEU A 10 5.01 17.55 9.88
CA LEU A 10 4.07 18.12 8.91
C LEU A 10 2.77 17.30 8.78
N ALA A 11 2.81 16.02 9.12
CA ALA A 11 1.70 15.08 9.03
C ALA A 11 1.69 14.19 10.27
N THR A 12 0.49 13.83 10.74
CA THR A 12 0.32 12.93 11.89
C THR A 12 0.54 11.48 11.45
N PRO A 13 1.52 10.74 12.00
CA PRO A 13 1.72 9.34 11.67
C PRO A 13 0.52 8.49 12.09
N PHE A 14 0.24 7.44 11.31
CA PHE A 14 -0.65 6.38 11.74
C PHE A 14 0.07 5.50 12.76
N ARG A 15 -0.66 5.00 13.76
CA ARG A 15 -0.13 4.13 14.80
C ARG A 15 -0.84 2.79 14.70
N PHE A 16 -0.09 1.70 14.69
CA PHE A 16 -0.62 0.35 14.64
C PHE A 16 -0.24 -0.38 15.92
N THR A 17 -1.23 -0.64 16.77
CA THR A 17 -1.03 -1.30 18.06
C THR A 17 -1.37 -2.80 17.96
N PRO A 18 -0.83 -3.67 18.83
CA PRO A 18 -1.13 -5.11 18.79
C PRO A 18 -2.62 -5.46 18.94
N ASP A 19 -3.39 -4.64 19.65
CA ASP A 19 -4.76 -4.98 20.07
C ASP A 19 -5.85 -4.42 19.13
N GLU A 20 -5.49 -3.64 18.11
CA GLU A 20 -6.44 -3.04 17.16
C GLU A 20 -6.66 -3.95 15.94
N ALA A 21 -7.90 -4.43 15.81
CA ALA A 21 -8.40 -5.09 14.60
C ALA A 21 -8.28 -4.12 13.41
N GLN A 22 -7.72 -4.61 12.31
CA GLN A 22 -7.32 -3.81 11.16
C GLN A 22 -8.36 -3.74 10.05
N ASP A 23 -9.57 -4.23 10.32
CA ASP A 23 -10.56 -4.51 9.29
C ASP A 23 -11.04 -3.22 8.59
N GLN A 24 -10.91 -2.05 9.24
CA GLN A 24 -11.30 -0.76 8.65
C GLN A 24 -10.40 0.39 9.12
N LEU A 25 -9.52 0.86 8.24
CA LEU A 25 -8.83 2.16 8.42
C LEU A 25 -9.70 3.30 7.87
N PRO A 26 -9.55 4.54 8.38
CA PRO A 26 -10.24 5.68 7.79
C PRO A 26 -9.83 5.86 6.33
N ILE A 27 -10.71 6.42 5.51
CA ILE A 27 -10.43 6.64 4.08
C ILE A 27 -9.15 7.46 3.84
N GLY A 28 -8.85 8.40 4.75
CA GLY A 28 -7.61 9.20 4.71
C GLY A 28 -6.32 8.42 4.96
N ALA A 29 -6.41 7.14 5.32
CA ALA A 29 -5.28 6.22 5.43
C ALA A 29 -4.99 5.48 4.11
N HIS A 30 -5.60 5.87 2.99
CA HIS A 30 -5.37 5.26 1.67
C HIS A 30 -4.74 6.28 0.72
N GLY A 31 -3.62 5.90 0.11
CA GLY A 31 -3.09 6.52 -1.09
C GLY A 31 -3.65 5.84 -2.33
N ALA A 32 -3.66 6.53 -3.46
CA ALA A 32 -4.13 6.06 -4.75
C ALA A 32 -2.97 6.13 -5.75
N ILE A 33 -2.64 5.01 -6.37
CA ILE A 33 -1.62 4.92 -7.44
C ILE A 33 -2.26 4.37 -8.70
N GLY A 34 -1.89 4.86 -9.89
CA GLY A 34 -2.52 4.49 -11.15
C GLY A 34 -1.64 4.75 -12.37
N ASP A 35 -1.87 3.97 -13.42
CA ASP A 35 -1.18 4.04 -14.71
C ASP A 35 -2.03 4.71 -15.81
N GLY A 36 -3.17 5.31 -15.42
CA GLY A 36 -4.15 5.89 -16.33
C GLY A 36 -5.19 4.90 -16.87
N HIS A 37 -5.01 3.60 -16.69
CA HIS A 37 -5.96 2.55 -17.08
C HIS A 37 -6.65 1.90 -15.88
N SER A 38 -5.95 1.82 -14.75
CA SER A 38 -6.50 1.39 -13.46
C SER A 38 -5.89 2.19 -12.29
N CYS A 39 -6.33 1.87 -11.08
CA CYS A 39 -5.82 2.43 -9.83
C CYS A 39 -5.84 1.38 -8.72
N ALA A 40 -4.77 1.34 -7.93
CA ALA A 40 -4.71 0.62 -6.66
C ALA A 40 -4.94 1.59 -5.50
N LEU A 41 -5.56 1.12 -4.41
CA LEU A 41 -5.57 1.83 -3.12
C LEU A 41 -4.53 1.21 -2.19
N VAL A 42 -3.62 2.02 -1.67
CA VAL A 42 -2.53 1.62 -0.79
C VAL A 42 -2.81 2.13 0.62
N ARG A 43 -3.09 1.22 1.53
CA ARG A 43 -3.28 1.52 2.96
C ARG A 43 -1.97 1.97 3.61
N ALA A 44 -2.11 2.81 4.63
CA ALA A 44 -1.01 3.27 5.47
C ALA A 44 -0.34 2.14 6.27
N ASP A 45 -0.96 0.95 6.36
CA ASP A 45 -0.34 -0.24 6.95
C ASP A 45 0.49 -1.06 5.94
N GLY A 46 0.57 -0.62 4.67
CA GLY A 46 1.34 -1.30 3.61
C GLY A 46 0.53 -2.30 2.78
N ALA A 47 -0.78 -2.43 3.02
CA ALA A 47 -1.64 -3.25 2.18
C ALA A 47 -2.13 -2.53 0.91
N ILE A 48 -2.46 -3.31 -0.11
CA ILE A 48 -3.29 -2.94 -1.24
C ILE A 48 -4.53 -3.82 -1.17
N ASP A 49 -5.65 -3.22 -0.79
CA ASP A 49 -6.94 -3.89 -0.54
C ASP A 49 -7.99 -3.56 -1.60
N TRP A 50 -7.62 -2.77 -2.61
CA TRP A 50 -8.41 -2.52 -3.80
C TRP A 50 -7.52 -2.43 -5.04
N LEU A 51 -7.84 -3.23 -6.05
CA LEU A 51 -7.25 -3.14 -7.39
C LEU A 51 -8.09 -3.92 -8.40
N CYS A 52 -8.45 -3.28 -9.51
CA CYS A 52 -8.93 -3.97 -10.72
C CYS A 52 -7.82 -4.03 -11.76
N LEU A 53 -7.69 -5.13 -12.48
CA LEU A 53 -6.76 -5.22 -13.61
C LEU A 53 -7.42 -5.93 -14.80
N PRO A 54 -7.13 -5.52 -16.05
CA PRO A 54 -6.21 -4.44 -16.42
C PRO A 54 -6.79 -3.02 -16.32
N ARG A 55 -8.11 -2.87 -16.13
CA ARG A 55 -8.80 -1.58 -16.18
C ARG A 55 -9.80 -1.42 -15.04
N PHE A 56 -10.24 -0.19 -14.81
CA PHE A 56 -11.20 0.17 -13.75
C PHE A 56 -12.50 -0.67 -13.72
N ASP A 57 -12.97 -1.15 -14.87
CA ASP A 57 -14.20 -1.93 -15.03
C ASP A 57 -13.96 -3.45 -15.12
N SER A 58 -12.72 -3.90 -14.91
CA SER A 58 -12.39 -5.32 -14.82
C SER A 58 -12.80 -5.87 -13.44
N PRO A 59 -13.02 -7.20 -13.31
CA PRO A 59 -13.11 -7.83 -12.00
C PRO A 59 -11.93 -7.44 -11.12
N SER A 60 -12.19 -7.23 -9.83
CA SER A 60 -11.13 -6.88 -8.89
C SER A 60 -10.19 -8.07 -8.67
N VAL A 61 -8.90 -7.79 -8.55
CA VAL A 61 -7.86 -8.72 -8.05
C VAL A 61 -7.78 -8.65 -6.53
N PHE A 62 -8.02 -7.45 -5.97
CA PHE A 62 -8.12 -7.20 -4.53
C PHE A 62 -9.35 -6.33 -4.26
N ALA A 63 -10.10 -6.68 -3.22
CA ALA A 63 -11.34 -6.03 -2.79
C ALA A 63 -11.61 -6.21 -1.29
N GLU A 64 -10.58 -6.44 -0.47
CA GLU A 64 -10.71 -6.57 0.99
C GLU A 64 -11.42 -5.36 1.63
N ILE A 65 -11.29 -4.16 1.06
CA ILE A 65 -12.03 -2.96 1.50
C ILE A 65 -13.57 -3.13 1.41
N LEU A 66 -14.06 -3.98 0.51
CA LEU A 66 -15.50 -4.27 0.34
C LEU A 66 -15.93 -5.55 1.06
N ASP A 67 -15.04 -6.54 1.13
CA ASP A 67 -15.31 -7.84 1.73
C ASP A 67 -14.01 -8.41 2.32
N SER A 68 -13.89 -8.32 3.65
CA SER A 68 -12.70 -8.72 4.39
C SER A 68 -12.39 -10.23 4.33
N GLU A 69 -13.36 -11.06 3.95
CA GLU A 69 -13.18 -12.51 3.89
C GLU A 69 -12.87 -13.02 2.49
N ARG A 70 -13.44 -12.38 1.46
CA ARG A 70 -13.40 -12.87 0.07
C ARG A 70 -12.69 -11.94 -0.90
N GLY A 71 -12.43 -10.71 -0.51
CA GLY A 71 -11.91 -9.66 -1.38
C GLY A 71 -10.44 -9.81 -1.74
N GLY A 72 -9.64 -10.45 -0.90
CA GLY A 72 -8.20 -10.62 -1.13
C GLY A 72 -7.41 -9.32 -0.98
N VAL A 73 -6.10 -9.47 -0.79
CA VAL A 73 -5.20 -8.37 -0.43
C VAL A 73 -3.76 -8.73 -0.82
N THR A 74 -2.91 -7.72 -1.01
CA THR A 74 -1.46 -7.89 -0.93
C THR A 74 -0.86 -6.88 0.03
N ALA A 75 0.12 -7.27 0.85
CA ALA A 75 0.72 -6.36 1.83
C ALA A 75 2.23 -6.54 1.92
N ILE A 76 2.93 -5.44 2.21
CA ILE A 76 4.33 -5.41 2.63
C ILE A 76 4.40 -4.49 3.84
N ARG A 77 4.71 -5.03 5.02
CA ARG A 77 4.64 -4.30 6.30
C ARG A 77 5.50 -4.94 7.38
N PRO A 78 5.80 -4.26 8.50
CA PRO A 78 6.49 -4.87 9.63
C PRO A 78 5.77 -6.15 10.12
N SER A 79 6.53 -7.22 10.37
CA SER A 79 5.99 -8.52 10.81
C SER A 79 5.35 -8.45 12.21
N GLN A 80 5.75 -7.47 13.01
CA GLN A 80 5.31 -7.29 14.38
C GLN A 80 4.86 -5.85 14.65
N ARG A 81 3.92 -5.72 15.58
CA ARG A 81 3.46 -4.46 16.15
C ARG A 81 4.08 -4.25 17.53
N PRO A 82 4.16 -3.00 18.03
CA PRO A 82 3.67 -1.77 17.41
C PRO A 82 4.64 -1.18 16.38
N PHE A 83 4.06 -0.48 15.40
CA PHE A 83 4.81 0.39 14.50
C PHE A 83 4.03 1.66 14.19
N GLU A 84 4.76 2.70 13.79
CA GLU A 84 4.18 3.94 13.27
C GLU A 84 4.39 3.96 11.76
N SER A 85 3.44 4.52 11.01
CA SER A 85 3.62 4.72 9.58
C SER A 85 3.34 6.15 9.14
N LEU A 86 4.02 6.54 8.08
CA LEU A 86 3.88 7.83 7.44
C LEU A 86 3.85 7.65 5.93
N GLN A 87 2.80 8.16 5.31
CA GLN A 87 2.57 8.00 3.89
C GLN A 87 2.57 9.37 3.19
N GLN A 88 3.35 9.51 2.13
CA GLN A 88 3.37 10.71 1.30
C GLN A 88 3.64 10.37 -0.16
N TYR A 89 3.16 11.23 -1.06
CA TYR A 89 3.57 11.18 -2.45
C TYR A 89 4.91 11.85 -2.64
N GLU A 90 5.73 11.31 -3.54
CA GLU A 90 6.86 12.04 -4.08
C GLU A 90 6.34 13.28 -4.83
N PRO A 91 6.88 14.49 -4.56
CA PRO A 91 6.37 15.73 -5.13
C PRO A 91 6.18 15.68 -6.64
N ASP A 92 5.04 16.20 -7.11
CA ASP A 92 4.68 16.28 -8.52
C ASP A 92 4.59 14.93 -9.25
N THR A 93 4.41 13.82 -8.53
CA THR A 93 4.24 12.47 -9.11
C THR A 93 3.08 11.70 -8.49
N ASN A 94 2.73 10.56 -9.10
CA ASN A 94 1.85 9.55 -8.51
C ASN A 94 2.63 8.36 -7.92
N VAL A 95 3.86 8.60 -7.48
CA VAL A 95 4.67 7.63 -6.72
C VAL A 95 4.39 7.84 -5.24
N LEU A 96 3.94 6.80 -4.57
CA LEU A 96 3.61 6.83 -3.14
C LEU A 96 4.72 6.14 -2.37
N TRP A 97 5.16 6.73 -1.26
CA TRP A 97 5.97 5.99 -0.30
C TRP A 97 5.26 5.93 1.06
N THR A 98 5.41 4.79 1.72
CA THR A 98 4.98 4.55 3.10
C THR A 98 6.22 4.15 3.89
N GLU A 99 6.58 4.96 4.88
CA GLU A 99 7.65 4.64 5.82
C GLU A 99 7.07 4.00 7.08
N PHE A 100 7.69 2.92 7.55
CA PHE A 100 7.35 2.26 8.80
C PHE A 100 8.50 2.38 9.80
N ARG A 101 8.20 2.96 10.96
CA ARG A 101 9.13 3.06 12.08
C ARG A 101 8.78 2.02 13.13
N VAL A 102 9.72 1.14 13.43
CA VAL A 102 9.60 0.13 14.49
C VAL A 102 10.55 0.51 15.62
N ALA A 103 9.98 0.90 16.76
CA ALA A 103 10.74 1.46 17.87
C ALA A 103 11.82 0.48 18.37
N GLY A 104 13.07 0.95 18.42
CA GLY A 104 14.22 0.15 18.83
C GLY A 104 14.74 -0.85 17.79
N GLN A 105 14.12 -0.93 16.61
CA GLN A 105 14.54 -1.83 15.53
C GLN A 105 15.06 -1.06 14.31
N GLY A 106 14.23 -0.22 13.69
CA GLY A 106 14.64 0.48 12.47
C GLY A 106 13.53 1.24 11.75
N LEU A 107 13.89 1.71 10.56
CA LEU A 107 13.04 2.45 9.64
C LEU A 107 13.13 1.80 8.25
N VAL A 108 11.99 1.45 7.69
CA VAL A 108 11.87 0.90 6.34
C VAL A 108 10.91 1.75 5.52
N ARG A 109 11.13 1.82 4.21
CA ARG A 109 10.23 2.48 3.26
C ARG A 109 9.74 1.48 2.23
N VAL A 110 8.44 1.46 1.98
CA VAL A 110 7.84 0.81 0.83
C VAL A 110 7.41 1.90 -0.15
N THR A 111 7.91 1.84 -1.37
CA THR A 111 7.53 2.76 -2.46
C THR A 111 6.66 2.01 -3.45
N ASP A 112 5.43 2.49 -3.64
CA ASP A 112 4.41 1.90 -4.49
C ASP A 112 4.12 2.83 -5.67
N LEU A 113 4.11 2.26 -6.89
CA LEU A 113 3.78 2.99 -8.11
C LEU A 113 3.22 2.05 -9.17
N MET A 114 2.42 2.61 -10.09
CA MET A 114 2.02 1.93 -11.32
C MET A 114 2.70 2.65 -12.50
N PRO A 115 3.61 2.01 -13.23
CA PRO A 115 4.30 2.66 -14.35
C PRO A 115 3.31 3.05 -15.45
N TRP A 116 3.30 4.32 -15.82
CA TRP A 116 2.60 4.76 -17.03
C TRP A 116 3.37 4.28 -18.26
N GLN A 117 2.65 3.72 -19.23
CA GLN A 117 3.20 3.33 -20.53
C GLN A 117 2.54 4.14 -21.65
N ASP A 118 3.34 4.70 -22.55
CA ASP A 118 2.87 5.48 -23.72
C ASP A 118 2.40 4.57 -24.88
N ASP A 119 2.60 3.25 -24.78
CA ASP A 119 2.11 2.29 -25.77
C ASP A 119 0.74 1.73 -25.34
N PRO A 120 -0.37 2.09 -26.02
CA PRO A 120 -1.70 1.55 -25.71
C PRO A 120 -1.84 0.05 -26.01
N ARG A 121 -0.83 -0.58 -26.61
CA ARG A 121 -0.75 -2.04 -26.83
C ARG A 121 0.03 -2.75 -25.74
N ALA A 122 0.66 -2.02 -24.82
CA ALA A 122 1.26 -2.61 -23.64
C ALA A 122 0.17 -3.36 -22.87
N SER A 123 0.22 -4.69 -22.93
CA SER A 123 -0.74 -5.56 -22.26
C SER A 123 -0.40 -5.78 -20.78
N ILE A 124 0.59 -5.05 -20.27
CA ILE A 124 1.22 -5.29 -18.98
C ILE A 124 0.91 -4.09 -18.08
N HIS A 125 -0.03 -4.30 -17.17
CA HIS A 125 -0.37 -3.39 -16.09
C HIS A 125 0.21 -3.94 -14.80
N GLU A 126 1.09 -3.19 -14.17
CA GLU A 126 1.90 -3.67 -13.05
C GLU A 126 1.83 -2.70 -11.88
N VAL A 127 1.82 -3.28 -10.68
CA VAL A 127 2.10 -2.54 -9.44
C VAL A 127 3.53 -2.85 -9.04
N HIS A 128 4.37 -1.83 -8.98
CA HIS A 128 5.75 -1.93 -8.53
C HIS A 128 5.81 -1.54 -7.06
N ARG A 129 6.29 -2.45 -6.22
CA ARG A 129 6.47 -2.24 -4.78
C ARG A 129 7.95 -2.42 -4.43
N ARG A 130 8.65 -1.34 -4.10
CA ARG A 130 10.09 -1.36 -3.75
C ARG A 130 10.28 -1.17 -2.26
N VAL A 131 11.13 -2.00 -1.65
CA VAL A 131 11.48 -1.93 -0.23
C VAL A 131 12.89 -1.37 -0.07
N ASP A 132 13.03 -0.30 0.71
CA ASP A 132 14.30 0.32 1.07
C ASP A 132 14.44 0.29 2.62
N CYS A 133 15.48 -0.36 3.15
CA CYS A 133 15.82 -0.27 4.57
C CYS A 133 16.66 0.99 4.80
N LEU A 134 16.12 1.94 5.58
CA LEU A 134 16.72 3.26 5.78
C LEU A 134 17.58 3.31 7.04
N GLU A 135 17.20 2.56 8.07
CA GLU A 135 17.91 2.47 9.35
C GLU A 135 17.67 1.10 9.99
N GLY A 136 18.70 0.54 10.63
CA GLY A 136 18.59 -0.63 11.48
C GLY A 136 18.21 -1.91 10.72
N GLU A 137 17.40 -2.75 11.37
CA GLU A 137 16.90 -4.00 10.81
C GLU A 137 15.42 -4.12 11.19
N VAL A 138 14.56 -4.41 10.21
CA VAL A 138 13.12 -4.58 10.41
C VAL A 138 12.70 -5.86 9.68
N GLU A 139 12.09 -6.79 10.40
CA GLU A 139 11.47 -7.96 9.80
C GLU A 139 10.14 -7.58 9.16
N LEU A 140 9.91 -8.04 7.93
CA LEU A 140 8.71 -7.73 7.16
C LEU A 140 7.89 -8.99 6.88
N GLU A 141 6.57 -8.82 6.93
CA GLU A 141 5.61 -9.76 6.38
C GLU A 141 5.26 -9.35 4.95
N VAL A 142 5.20 -10.33 4.05
CA VAL A 142 4.70 -10.16 2.68
C VAL A 142 3.48 -11.07 2.49
N ILE A 143 2.34 -10.45 2.21
CA ILE A 143 1.08 -11.14 1.91
C ILE A 143 0.78 -10.99 0.42
N PHE A 144 0.37 -12.09 -0.21
CA PHE A 144 -0.11 -12.09 -1.58
C PHE A 144 -1.29 -13.06 -1.70
N ASP A 145 -2.51 -12.55 -1.59
CA ASP A 145 -3.77 -13.31 -1.66
C ASP A 145 -4.71 -12.71 -2.73
N PRO A 146 -4.38 -12.84 -4.03
CA PRO A 146 -5.23 -12.35 -5.11
C PRO A 146 -6.51 -13.18 -5.24
N ARG A 147 -7.61 -12.50 -5.52
CA ARG A 147 -8.93 -13.10 -5.76
C ARG A 147 -9.42 -12.67 -7.12
N PHE A 148 -9.39 -13.60 -8.08
CA PHE A 148 -9.92 -13.34 -9.41
C PHE A 148 -11.44 -13.49 -9.43
N ASP A 149 -12.10 -12.80 -10.36
CA ASP A 149 -13.55 -12.89 -10.60
C ASP A 149 -14.44 -12.43 -9.43
N TYR A 150 -13.90 -11.71 -8.45
CA TYR A 150 -14.72 -11.07 -7.43
C TYR A 150 -15.66 -10.04 -8.09
N GLY A 151 -16.97 -10.20 -7.85
CA GLY A 151 -18.03 -9.41 -8.48
C GLY A 151 -18.45 -9.86 -9.89
N ALA A 152 -17.87 -10.94 -10.43
CA ALA A 152 -18.24 -11.49 -11.74
C ALA A 152 -19.36 -12.54 -11.67
N ASP A 153 -19.50 -13.24 -10.54
CA ASP A 153 -20.57 -14.22 -10.30
C ASP A 153 -21.53 -13.70 -9.21
N GLY A 154 -22.76 -13.43 -9.62
CA GLY A 154 -23.90 -13.07 -8.76
C GLY A 154 -24.99 -14.14 -8.76
#